data_AF-A0A9D1AT10-F1
#
_entry.id   AF-A0A9D1AT10-F1
#
_cell.length_a   1.000
_cell.length_b   1.000
_cell.length_c   1.000
_cell.angle_alpha   90.00
_cell.angle_beta   90.00
_cell.angle_gamma   90.00
#
_symmetry.space_group_name_H-M   'P 1'
#
loop_
_entity.id
_entity.type
_entity.pdbx_description
1 polymer ?
#
loop_
_entity_poly.entity_id
_entity_poly.type
_entity_poly.pdbx_seq_one_letter_code
_entity_poly.pdbx_strand_id
1 'polypeptide(L)'
;QQIQPELNRIREELKDNPQEMNRRVFEVMQENNVNPAAGCLPMFVQMPVWIALYNVLLTSVDLYHTEFLYLKDLTQPDPYLVLPITIMVLMFVQQRFTTPTNMDPAQQQVMRLMPLFFGLLFFAFPSGLAVYVFVNMVLSNLQQWLIKRSMGSTGPSNPAGVAAT
;
A
#
# COMPACT_ATOMS: atom_id res chain seq x y z
N GLN A 1 -16.47 0.63 -2.63
CA GLN A 1 -16.87 1.87 -3.31
C GLN A 1 -18.33 2.22 -3.06
N GLN A 2 -19.23 1.25 -2.91
CA GLN A 2 -20.67 1.49 -2.70
C GLN A 2 -21.01 2.22 -1.38
N ILE A 3 -20.21 2.07 -0.33
CA ILE A 3 -20.44 2.71 0.99
C ILE A 3 -19.81 4.12 1.08
N GLN A 4 -19.00 4.52 0.10
CA GLN A 4 -18.34 5.84 0.09
C GLN A 4 -19.31 7.03 0.14
N PRO A 5 -20.42 7.09 -0.60
CA PRO A 5 -21.34 8.23 -0.54
C PRO A 5 -22.03 8.35 0.83
N GLU A 6 -22.37 7.23 1.47
CA GLU A 6 -23.02 7.22 2.79
C GLU A 6 -22.06 7.71 3.89
N LEU A 7 -20.81 7.27 3.84
CA LEU A 7 -19.75 7.76 4.73
C LEU A 7 -19.53 9.27 4.60
N ASN A 8 -19.65 9.82 3.38
CA ASN A 8 -19.47 11.25 3.15
C ASN A 8 -20.63 12.07 3.73
N ARG A 9 -21.86 11.57 3.59
CA ARG A 9 -23.04 12.21 4.18
C ARG A 9 -22.92 12.31 5.70
N ILE A 10 -22.51 11.21 6.36
CA ILE A 10 -22.31 11.17 7.82
C ILE A 10 -21.27 12.21 8.26
N ARG A 11 -20.17 12.36 7.52
CA ARG A 11 -19.14 13.36 7.84
C ARG A 11 -19.60 14.79 7.62
N GLU A 12 -20.48 15.04 6.65
CA GLU A 12 -21.05 16.36 6.42
C GLU A 12 -22.06 16.75 7.50
N GLU A 13 -22.88 15.80 7.94
CA GLU A 13 -23.87 16.00 9.00
C GLU A 13 -23.22 16.16 10.39
N LEU A 14 -22.09 15.48 10.65
CA LEU A 14 -21.45 15.40 11.97
C LEU A 14 -20.10 16.14 12.06
N LYS A 15 -19.87 17.16 11.23
CA LYS A 15 -18.62 17.97 11.26
C LYS A 15 -18.30 18.55 12.63
N ASP A 16 -19.33 18.97 13.37
CA ASP A 16 -19.19 19.62 14.67
C ASP A 16 -18.99 18.63 15.84
N ASN A 17 -19.18 17.32 15.60
CA ASN A 17 -19.04 16.29 16.63
C ASN A 17 -18.19 15.10 16.16
N PRO A 18 -16.85 15.18 16.29
CA PRO A 18 -15.93 14.14 15.82
C PRO A 18 -16.09 12.80 16.56
N GLN A 19 -16.57 12.80 17.80
CA GLN A 19 -16.79 11.57 18.56
C GLN A 19 -17.96 10.77 17.99
N GLU A 20 -19.09 11.43 17.75
CA GLU A 20 -20.28 10.79 17.20
C GLU A 20 -20.07 10.40 15.72
N MET A 21 -19.32 11.20 14.96
CA MET A 21 -18.89 10.87 13.60
C MET A 21 -18.12 9.53 13.57
N ASN A 22 -17.14 9.34 14.44
CA ASN A 22 -16.34 8.12 14.48
C ASN A 22 -17.17 6.89 14.84
N ARG A 23 -18.16 7.03 15.74
CA ARG A 23 -19.06 5.93 16.11
C ARG A 23 -19.96 5.52 14.94
N ARG A 24 -20.59 6.49 14.27
CA ARG A 24 -21.52 6.25 13.17
C ARG A 24 -20.82 5.70 11.93
N VAL A 25 -19.61 6.18 11.65
CA VAL A 25 -18.75 5.64 10.60
C VAL A 25 -18.43 4.17 10.86
N PHE A 26 -18.12 3.81 12.12
CA PHE A 26 -17.84 2.42 12.49
C PHE A 26 -19.09 1.52 12.39
N GLU A 27 -20.24 1.99 12.88
CA GLU A 27 -21.53 1.28 12.79
C GLU A 27 -21.86 0.94 11.33
N VAL A 28 -21.81 1.92 10.42
CA VAL A 28 -22.09 1.70 8.99
C VAL A 28 -21.07 0.77 8.32
N MET A 29 -19.78 0.84 8.70
CA MET A 29 -18.78 -0.11 8.22
C MET A 29 -19.07 -1.54 8.68
N GLN A 30 -19.55 -1.71 9.91
CA GLN A 30 -19.88 -3.01 10.51
C GLN A 30 -21.15 -3.60 9.89
N GLU A 31 -22.21 -2.80 9.71
CA GLU A 31 -23.46 -3.19 9.05
C GLU A 31 -23.21 -3.69 7.62
N ASN A 32 -22.31 -3.02 6.91
CA ASN A 32 -21.93 -3.40 5.54
C ASN A 32 -20.82 -4.48 5.49
N ASN A 33 -20.45 -5.10 6.61
CA ASN A 33 -19.41 -6.13 6.72
C ASN A 33 -18.05 -5.73 6.12
N VAL A 34 -17.71 -4.44 6.16
CA VAL A 34 -16.41 -3.95 5.68
C VAL A 34 -15.45 -3.82 6.86
N ASN A 35 -14.43 -4.67 6.88
CA ASN A 35 -13.42 -4.67 7.94
C ASN A 35 -12.39 -3.53 7.72
N PRO A 36 -12.28 -2.53 8.63
CA PRO A 36 -11.30 -1.45 8.51
C PRO A 36 -9.85 -1.95 8.55
N ALA A 37 -9.60 -3.12 9.15
CA ALA A 37 -8.27 -3.75 9.20
C ALA A 37 -7.86 -4.45 7.89
N ALA A 38 -8.77 -4.61 6.92
CA ALA A 38 -8.41 -5.19 5.63
C ALA A 38 -7.33 -4.37 4.89
N GLY A 39 -7.20 -3.07 5.19
CA GLY A 39 -6.16 -2.21 4.63
C GLY A 39 -4.75 -2.47 5.18
N CYS A 40 -4.61 -3.00 6.40
CA CYS A 40 -3.32 -3.34 7.00
C CYS A 40 -2.95 -4.83 6.85
N LEU A 41 -3.91 -5.69 6.49
CA LEU A 41 -3.69 -7.11 6.20
C LEU A 41 -2.54 -7.37 5.20
N PRO A 42 -2.36 -6.59 4.12
CA PRO A 42 -1.24 -6.80 3.19
C PRO A 42 0.13 -6.60 3.84
N MET A 43 0.26 -5.69 4.82
CA MET A 43 1.52 -5.48 5.53
C MET A 43 1.90 -6.67 6.40
N PHE A 44 0.93 -7.29 7.08
CA PHE A 44 1.19 -8.46 7.92
C PHE A 44 1.64 -9.68 7.12
N VAL A 45 1.03 -9.90 5.96
CA VAL A 45 1.45 -10.98 5.05
C VAL A 45 2.81 -10.68 4.42
N GLN A 46 3.17 -9.40 4.27
CA GLN A 46 4.45 -8.97 3.69
C GLN A 46 5.64 -9.10 4.66
N MET A 47 5.45 -8.92 5.97
CA MET A 47 6.54 -8.96 6.95
C MET A 47 7.35 -10.27 6.94
N PRO A 48 6.75 -11.48 6.92
CA PRO A 48 7.49 -12.74 6.84
C PRO A 48 8.41 -12.83 5.62
N VAL A 49 7.97 -12.29 4.48
CA VAL A 49 8.75 -12.32 3.24
C VAL A 49 10.00 -11.44 3.36
N TRP A 50 9.89 -10.27 3.98
CA TRP A 50 11.05 -9.42 4.24
C TRP A 50 12.04 -10.06 5.21
N ILE A 51 11.55 -10.71 6.27
CA ILE A 51 12.41 -11.42 7.23
C ILE A 51 13.15 -12.56 6.53
N ALA A 52 12.45 -13.36 5.73
CA ALA A 52 13.07 -14.46 4.98
C ALA A 52 14.15 -13.94 4.02
N LEU A 53 13.85 -12.89 3.24
CA LEU A 53 14.79 -12.31 2.30
C LEU A 53 16.00 -11.68 2.99
N TYR A 54 15.79 -10.98 4.12
CA TYR A 54 16.87 -10.40 4.91
C TYR A 54 17.80 -11.49 5.47
N ASN A 55 17.25 -12.58 6.02
CA ASN A 55 18.06 -13.70 6.51
C ASN A 55 18.82 -14.40 5.38
N VAL A 56 18.21 -14.57 4.20
CA VAL A 56 18.89 -15.13 3.03
C VAL A 56 20.04 -14.22 2.60
N LEU A 57 19.82 -12.90 2.51
CA LEU A 57 20.87 -11.94 2.15
C LEU A 57 22.06 -11.95 3.14
N LEU A 58 21.81 -12.19 4.43
CA LEU A 58 22.86 -12.29 5.44
C LEU A 58 23.56 -13.65 5.51
N THR A 59 22.90 -14.72 5.07
CA THR A 59 23.41 -16.11 5.17
C THR A 59 24.03 -16.59 3.85
N SER A 60 23.60 -16.03 2.72
CA SER A 60 24.08 -16.40 1.39
C SER A 60 25.48 -15.83 1.13
N VAL A 61 26.49 -16.68 1.31
CA VAL A 61 27.90 -16.38 1.03
C VAL A 61 28.13 -16.07 -0.46
N ASP A 62 27.31 -16.63 -1.35
CA ASP A 62 27.40 -16.43 -2.81
C ASP A 62 26.88 -15.07 -3.30
N LEU A 63 26.04 -14.39 -2.51
CA LEU A 63 25.55 -13.04 -2.85
C LEU A 63 26.54 -11.94 -2.43
N TYR A 64 27.56 -12.31 -1.65
CA TYR A 64 28.65 -11.42 -1.28
C TYR A 64 29.42 -11.01 -2.55
N HIS A 65 29.54 -9.71 -2.81
CA HIS A 65 30.12 -9.15 -4.05
C HIS A 65 29.40 -9.49 -5.37
N THR A 66 28.11 -9.83 -5.34
CA THR A 66 27.33 -9.92 -6.57
C THR A 66 26.99 -8.52 -7.09
N GLU A 67 27.46 -8.20 -8.30
CA GLU A 67 27.11 -6.96 -8.98
C GLU A 67 25.71 -7.07 -9.61
N PHE A 68 24.85 -6.07 -9.37
CA PHE A 68 23.53 -5.95 -9.99
C PHE A 68 23.32 -4.54 -10.54
N LEU A 69 23.25 -4.41 -11.87
CA LEU A 69 23.20 -3.12 -12.57
C LEU A 69 24.38 -2.21 -12.17
N TYR A 70 24.14 -1.17 -11.37
CA TYR A 70 25.15 -0.23 -10.87
C TYR A 70 25.56 -0.52 -9.41
N LEU A 71 24.89 -1.47 -8.74
CA LEU A 71 25.21 -1.89 -7.39
C LEU A 71 26.35 -2.90 -7.42
N LYS A 72 27.39 -2.65 -6.64
CA LYS A 72 28.55 -3.56 -6.52
C LYS A 72 28.39 -4.60 -5.42
N ASP A 73 27.43 -4.39 -4.52
CA ASP A 73 27.16 -5.30 -3.42
C ASP A 73 25.69 -5.19 -2.98
N LEU A 74 24.98 -6.32 -2.98
CA LEU A 74 23.58 -6.41 -2.57
C LEU A 74 23.41 -6.51 -1.04
N THR A 75 24.49 -6.82 -0.32
CA THR A 75 24.48 -6.96 1.14
C THR A 75 24.71 -5.62 1.86
N GLN A 76 25.29 -4.65 1.16
CA GLN A 76 25.51 -3.30 1.68
C GLN A 76 24.38 -2.33 1.27
N PRO A 77 24.19 -1.25 2.04
CA PRO A 77 23.33 -0.14 1.63
C PRO A 77 23.78 0.45 0.27
N ASP A 78 22.83 0.95 -0.52
CA ASP A 78 23.13 1.57 -1.81
C ASP A 78 23.96 2.86 -1.60
N PRO A 79 25.24 2.91 -2.03
CA PRO A 79 26.08 4.08 -1.81
C PRO A 79 25.61 5.31 -2.61
N TYR A 80 24.84 5.11 -3.68
CA TYR A 80 24.31 6.20 -4.52
C TYR A 80 22.87 6.58 -4.16
N LEU A 81 22.22 5.82 -3.27
CA LEU A 81 20.86 6.04 -2.79
C LEU A 81 19.79 6.12 -3.90
N VAL A 82 20.12 5.68 -5.11
CA VAL A 82 19.25 5.79 -6.29
C VAL A 82 18.03 4.89 -6.11
N LEU A 83 18.22 3.66 -5.62
CA LEU A 83 17.12 2.71 -5.38
C LEU A 83 16.20 3.15 -4.23
N PRO A 84 16.70 3.47 -3.03
CA PRO A 84 15.87 3.98 -1.93
C PRO A 84 15.05 5.21 -2.31
N ILE A 85 15.66 6.19 -3.00
CA ILE A 85 14.97 7.40 -3.46
C ILE A 85 13.89 7.04 -4.48
N THR A 86 14.19 6.15 -5.44
CA THR A 86 13.23 5.73 -6.46
C THR A 86 12.02 5.05 -5.81
N ILE A 87 12.24 4.13 -4.88
CA ILE A 87 11.15 3.43 -4.16
C ILE A 87 10.33 4.43 -3.34
N MET A 88 10.97 5.37 -2.64
CA MET A 88 10.29 6.41 -1.88
C MET A 88 9.38 7.28 -2.76
N VAL A 89 9.89 7.73 -3.92
CA VAL A 89 9.10 8.48 -4.90
C VAL A 89 7.95 7.62 -5.42
N LEU A 90 8.21 6.35 -5.76
CA LEU A 90 7.19 5.43 -6.28
C LEU A 90 6.09 5.17 -5.26
N MET A 91 6.43 4.96 -4.00
CA MET A 91 5.49 4.82 -2.89
C MET A 91 4.63 6.07 -2.74
N PHE A 92 5.23 7.26 -2.78
CA PHE A 92 4.50 8.52 -2.66
C PHE A 92 3.52 8.73 -3.81
N VAL A 93 3.94 8.40 -5.04
CA VAL A 93 3.09 8.45 -6.23
C VAL A 93 1.96 7.44 -6.13
N GLN A 94 2.25 6.18 -5.81
CA GLN A 94 1.24 5.13 -5.62
C GLN A 94 0.22 5.54 -4.58
N GLN A 95 0.69 6.02 -3.42
CA GLN A 95 -0.19 6.44 -2.34
C GLN A 95 -1.13 7.56 -2.78
N ARG A 96 -0.65 8.53 -3.56
CA ARG A 96 -1.51 9.58 -4.11
C ARG A 96 -2.61 9.06 -5.05
N PHE A 97 -2.39 7.92 -5.71
CA PHE A 97 -3.37 7.30 -6.59
C PHE A 97 -4.27 6.26 -5.90
N THR A 98 -3.80 5.63 -4.83
CA THR A 98 -4.51 4.54 -4.14
C THR A 98 -5.21 4.98 -2.86
N THR A 99 -4.84 6.13 -2.28
CA THR A 99 -5.48 6.61 -1.05
C THR A 99 -6.91 7.08 -1.34
N PRO A 100 -7.93 6.48 -0.70
CA PRO A 100 -9.29 6.96 -0.82
C PRO A 100 -9.42 8.36 -0.20
N THR A 101 -10.07 9.29 -0.89
CA THR A 101 -10.21 10.71 -0.51
C THR A 101 -11.00 10.95 0.79
N ASN A 102 -11.67 9.92 1.30
CA ASN A 102 -12.65 10.03 2.38
C ASN A 102 -12.12 9.33 3.64
N MET A 103 -10.93 9.69 4.11
CA MET A 103 -10.37 9.26 5.41
C MET A 103 -10.36 10.45 6.36
N ASP A 104 -10.39 10.21 7.68
CA ASP A 104 -10.26 11.31 8.65
C ASP A 104 -8.97 12.10 8.35
N PRO A 105 -8.96 13.44 8.35
CA PRO A 105 -7.75 14.24 8.14
C PRO A 105 -6.57 13.81 9.01
N ALA A 106 -6.80 13.31 10.23
CA ALA A 106 -5.73 12.73 11.06
C ALA A 106 -5.14 11.45 10.45
N GLN A 107 -5.98 10.55 9.90
CA GLN A 107 -5.55 9.31 9.26
C GLN A 107 -4.85 9.57 7.92
N GLN A 108 -5.31 10.56 7.15
CA GLN A 108 -4.66 10.97 5.90
C GLN A 108 -3.23 11.47 6.13
N GLN A 109 -3.01 12.22 7.21
CA GLN A 109 -1.68 12.73 7.57
C GLN A 109 -0.73 11.58 7.93
N VAL A 110 -1.19 10.62 8.73
CA VAL A 110 -0.39 9.43 9.09
C VAL A 110 -0.03 8.62 7.85
N MET A 111 -1.01 8.41 6.96
CA MET A 111 -0.75 7.71 5.70
C MET A 111 0.28 8.47 4.87
N ARG A 112 0.12 9.79 4.65
CA ARG A 112 1.05 10.58 3.85
C ARG A 112 2.48 10.58 4.40
N LEU A 113 2.63 10.47 5.72
CA LEU A 113 3.93 10.44 6.39
C LEU A 113 4.57 9.03 6.39
N MET A 114 3.76 7.97 6.36
CA MET A 114 4.25 6.59 6.48
C MET A 114 5.29 6.22 5.39
N PRO A 115 5.10 6.52 4.09
CA PRO A 115 6.12 6.25 3.08
C PRO A 115 7.41 7.04 3.27
N LEU A 116 7.37 8.22 3.89
CA LEU A 116 8.59 8.97 4.19
C LEU A 116 9.40 8.26 5.27
N PHE A 117 8.73 7.75 6.31
CA PHE A 117 9.38 6.97 7.37
C PHE A 117 10.00 5.68 6.82
N PHE A 118 9.25 4.88 6.08
CA PHE A 118 9.78 3.65 5.46
C PHE A 118 10.83 3.96 4.40
N GLY A 119 10.62 5.01 3.60
CA GLY A 119 11.57 5.47 2.60
C GLY A 119 12.93 5.80 3.23
N LEU A 120 12.95 6.57 4.32
CA LEU A 120 14.16 6.91 5.08
C LEU A 120 14.79 5.70 5.78
N LEU A 121 13.98 4.79 6.32
CA LEU A 121 14.47 3.55 6.93
C LEU A 121 15.28 2.73 5.91
N PHE A 122 14.80 2.64 4.66
CA PHE A 122 15.47 1.89 3.58
C PHE A 122 16.85 2.43 3.20
N PHE A 123 17.27 3.63 3.64
CA PHE A 123 18.62 4.14 3.44
C PHE A 123 19.67 3.37 4.26
N ALA A 124 19.27 2.77 5.38
CA ALA A 124 20.15 1.98 6.24
C ALA A 124 20.09 0.47 5.96
N PHE A 125 19.20 0.03 5.08
CA PHE A 125 18.99 -1.40 4.79
C PHE A 125 19.82 -1.87 3.58
N PRO A 126 20.14 -3.18 3.52
CA PRO A 126 20.82 -3.78 2.37
C PRO A 126 20.11 -3.48 1.05
N SER A 127 20.88 -3.14 0.02
CA SER A 127 20.34 -2.80 -1.30
C SER A 127 19.60 -3.97 -1.97
N GLY A 128 19.93 -5.23 -1.62
CA GLY A 128 19.19 -6.41 -2.06
C GLY A 128 17.73 -6.43 -1.63
N LEU A 129 17.42 -5.94 -0.43
CA LEU A 129 16.03 -5.78 0.03
C LEU A 129 15.32 -4.68 -0.78
N ALA A 130 16.03 -3.58 -1.09
CA ALA A 130 15.49 -2.50 -1.92
C ALA A 130 15.20 -2.98 -3.35
N VAL A 131 16.10 -3.76 -3.97
CA VAL A 131 15.87 -4.35 -5.31
C VAL A 131 14.63 -5.24 -5.30
N TYR A 132 14.48 -6.10 -4.30
CA TYR A 132 13.27 -6.93 -4.16
C TYR A 132 12.00 -6.08 -4.09
N VAL A 133 11.99 -5.05 -3.23
CA VAL A 133 10.83 -4.16 -3.09
C VAL A 133 10.53 -3.43 -4.40
N PHE A 134 11.56 -2.97 -5.10
CA PHE A 134 11.42 -2.31 -6.40
C PHE A 134 10.76 -3.23 -7.43
N VAL A 135 11.27 -4.46 -7.60
CA VAL A 135 10.70 -5.44 -8.54
C VAL A 135 9.27 -5.80 -8.16
N ASN A 136 9.01 -6.06 -6.88
CA ASN A 136 7.67 -6.38 -6.40
C ASN A 136 6.69 -5.21 -6.63
N MET A 137 7.14 -3.96 -6.45
CA MET A 137 6.34 -2.79 -6.79
C MET A 137 6.03 -2.71 -8.28
N VAL A 138 7.00 -2.93 -9.16
CA VAL A 138 6.77 -2.90 -10.62
C VAL A 138 5.76 -3.98 -11.01
N LEU A 139 5.91 -5.20 -10.51
CA LEU A 139 4.97 -6.29 -10.77
C LEU A 139 3.58 -6.01 -10.19
N SER A 140 3.49 -5.49 -8.97
CA SER A 140 2.22 -5.15 -8.33
C SER A 140 1.49 -4.03 -9.07
N ASN A 141 2.21 -3.00 -9.55
CA ASN A 141 1.61 -1.94 -10.36
C ASN A 141 1.15 -2.48 -11.72
N LEU A 142 1.94 -3.36 -12.34
CA LEU A 142 1.56 -4.02 -13.57
C LEU A 142 0.31 -4.89 -13.38
N GLN A 143 0.24 -5.66 -12.29
CA GLN A 143 -0.95 -6.43 -11.93
C GLN A 143 -2.16 -5.52 -11.70
N GLN A 144 -2.01 -4.43 -10.94
CA GLN A 144 -3.09 -3.45 -10.75
C GLN A 144 -3.55 -2.83 -12.06
N TRP A 145 -2.62 -2.54 -12.98
CA TRP A 145 -2.93 -2.03 -14.30
C TRP A 145 -3.67 -3.07 -15.15
N LEU A 146 -3.21 -4.33 -15.16
CA LEU A 146 -3.87 -5.44 -15.87
C LEU A 146 -5.29 -5.70 -15.33
N ILE A 147 -5.46 -5.70 -14.00
CA ILE A 147 -6.76 -5.86 -13.33
C ILE A 147 -7.68 -4.68 -13.65
N LYS A 148 -7.20 -3.44 -13.61
CA LYS A 148 -7.97 -2.26 -14.03
C LYS A 148 -8.38 -2.36 -15.50
N ARG A 149 -7.50 -2.88 -16.36
CA ARG A 149 -7.80 -3.09 -17.78
C ARG A 149 -8.80 -4.22 -18.02
N SER A 150 -8.75 -5.31 -17.26
CA SER A 150 -9.71 -6.43 -17.39
C SER A 150 -11.10 -6.05 -16.89
N MET A 151 -11.20 -5.34 -15.76
CA MET A 151 -12.47 -4.79 -15.27
C MET A 151 -13.04 -3.69 -16.17
N GLY A 152 -12.20 -3.00 -16.95
CA GLY A 152 -12.63 -2.05 -17.98
C GLY A 152 -13.32 -2.68 -19.20
N SER A 153 -13.26 -4.01 -19.37
CA SER A 153 -14.01 -4.73 -20.42
C SER A 153 -15.40 -5.20 -19.99
N THR A 154 -15.78 -4.99 -18.72
CA THR A 154 -17.12 -5.24 -18.20
C THR A 154 -17.73 -3.93 -17.69
N GLY A 155 -18.08 -3.03 -18.63
CA GLY A 155 -18.99 -1.91 -18.37
C GLY A 155 -20.34 -2.42 -17.84
N PRO A 156 -21.12 -1.59 -17.13
CA PRO A 156 -21.98 -1.99 -16.02
C PRO A 156 -23.10 -2.93 -16.46
N SER A 157 -23.04 -4.20 -16.07
CA SER A 157 -24.23 -5.03 -16.01
C SER A 157 -25.06 -4.61 -14.79
N ASN A 158 -25.94 -3.63 -15.03
CA ASN A 158 -27.26 -3.44 -14.44
C ASN A 158 -27.50 -4.06 -13.03
N PRO A 159 -27.82 -3.27 -11.98
CA PRO A 159 -28.13 -3.80 -10.63
C PRO A 159 -29.50 -4.49 -10.52
N ALA A 160 -30.02 -5.12 -11.58
CA ALA A 160 -31.38 -5.68 -11.62
C ALA A 160 -31.44 -7.22 -11.70
N GLY A 161 -30.41 -7.93 -11.21
CA GLY A 161 -30.30 -9.40 -11.36
C GLY A 161 -30.22 -10.23 -10.08
N VAL A 162 -30.04 -9.64 -8.90
CA VAL A 162 -29.83 -10.41 -7.64
C VAL A 162 -31.10 -10.48 -6.78
N ALA A 163 -32.24 -10.03 -7.31
CA ALA A 163 -33.55 -10.12 -6.66
C ALA A 163 -34.50 -11.09 -7.40
N ALA A 164 -33.98 -12.21 -7.92
CA ALA A 164 -34.80 -13.31 -8.41
C ALA A 164 -33.97 -14.59 -8.61
N THR A 165 -33.61 -15.27 -7.51
CA THR A 165 -33.58 -16.73 -7.36
C THR A 165 -33.28 -17.09 -5.92
#